data_AF-A0A386REN3-F1
#
_entry.id   AF-A0A386REN3-F1
#
_cell.length_a   1.000
_cell.length_b   1.000
_cell.length_c   1.000
_cell.angle_alpha   90.00
_cell.angle_beta   90.00
_cell.angle_gamma   90.00
#
_symmetry.space_group_name_H-M   'P 1'
#
loop_
_entity.id
_entity.type
_entity.pdbx_description
1 polymer ?
#
loop_
_entity_poly.entity_id
_entity_poly.type
_entity_poly.pdbx_seq_one_letter_code
_entity_poly.pdbx_strand_id
1 'polypeptide(L)'
;MNVFSEHALIGAYSDEGDNWLDQLLPVLSKNVNIAYDYVTKHFDGVSTFKTEGTYMMFLDGTDWLKKYDKTQKELLQRGWDYGIGWQDGGLFQGPTSIRLNLASPTFRIEDAFKRMDKYVFNAEW
;
A
#
# COMPACT_ATOMS: atom_id res chain seq x y z
N MET A 1 16.90 28.31 -8.07
CA MET A 1 16.60 27.02 -8.75
C MET A 1 17.85 26.16 -8.65
N ASN A 2 17.73 24.88 -8.30
CA ASN A 2 18.89 23.99 -8.18
C ASN A 2 19.17 23.38 -9.56
N VAL A 3 20.36 23.66 -10.12
CA VAL A 3 20.78 23.19 -11.46
C VAL A 3 20.74 21.66 -11.57
N PHE A 4 21.02 20.92 -10.50
CA PHE A 4 20.89 19.46 -10.50
C PHE A 4 19.43 19.01 -10.64
N SER A 5 18.48 19.72 -10.04
CA SER A 5 17.05 19.40 -10.17
C SER A 5 16.55 19.65 -11.59
N GLU A 6 17.06 20.70 -12.25
CA GLU A 6 16.75 21.00 -13.65
C GLU A 6 17.25 19.88 -14.57
N HIS A 7 18.51 19.48 -14.45
CA HIS A 7 19.06 18.38 -15.25
C HIS A 7 18.40 17.03 -14.95
N ALA A 8 18.05 16.74 -13.70
CA ALA A 8 17.30 15.54 -13.36
C ALA A 8 15.93 15.50 -14.04
N LEU A 9 15.23 16.65 -14.12
CA LEU A 9 13.94 16.74 -14.80
C LEU A 9 14.08 16.55 -16.31
N ILE A 10 15.13 17.13 -16.93
CA ILE A 10 15.44 16.92 -18.35
C ILE A 10 15.66 15.42 -18.63
N GLY A 11 16.46 14.73 -17.80
CA GLY A 11 16.67 13.29 -17.95
C GLY A 11 15.41 12.45 -17.70
N ALA A 12 14.51 12.89 -16.83
CA ALA A 12 13.24 12.21 -16.61
C ALA A 12 12.30 12.28 -17.83
N TYR A 13 12.41 13.31 -18.67
CA TYR A 13 11.63 13.48 -19.89
C TYR A 13 12.36 13.06 -21.18
N SER A 14 13.56 12.48 -21.08
CA SER A 14 14.31 11.94 -22.23
C SER A 14 13.92 10.48 -22.51
N ASP A 15 14.44 9.93 -23.62
CA ASP A 15 14.27 8.51 -23.99
C ASP A 15 14.76 7.55 -22.89
N GLU A 16 15.81 7.93 -22.15
CA GLU A 16 16.28 7.15 -21.01
C GLU A 16 15.29 7.14 -19.84
N GLY A 17 14.62 8.27 -19.59
CA GLY A 17 13.56 8.39 -18.60
C GLY A 17 12.34 7.55 -18.96
N ASP A 18 11.94 7.57 -20.23
CA ASP A 18 10.85 6.75 -20.77
C ASP A 18 11.15 5.25 -20.63
N ASN A 19 12.35 4.82 -21.05
CA ASN A 19 12.80 3.44 -20.90
C ASN A 19 12.88 2.98 -19.43
N TRP A 20 13.22 3.88 -18.49
CA TRP A 20 13.17 3.56 -17.07
C TRP A 20 11.72 3.38 -16.58
N LEU A 21 10.81 4.25 -17.01
CA LEU A 21 9.41 4.18 -16.65
C LEU A 21 8.75 2.88 -17.16
N ASP A 22 9.05 2.49 -18.40
CA ASP A 22 8.60 1.23 -19.01
C ASP A 22 9.01 -0.01 -18.21
N GLN A 23 10.15 0.05 -17.52
CA GLN A 23 10.60 -1.02 -16.63
C GLN A 23 9.96 -0.95 -15.23
N LEU A 24 9.66 0.25 -14.74
CA LEU A 24 9.02 0.44 -13.44
C LEU A 24 7.55 0.01 -13.46
N LEU A 25 6.81 0.34 -14.53
CA LEU A 25 5.37 0.09 -14.62
C LEU A 25 5.00 -1.40 -14.39
N PRO A 26 5.65 -2.40 -15.01
CA PRO A 26 5.40 -3.81 -14.73
C PRO A 26 5.61 -4.20 -13.26
N VAL A 27 6.59 -3.60 -12.57
CA VAL A 27 6.83 -3.86 -11.14
C VAL A 27 5.68 -3.33 -10.31
N LEU A 28 5.22 -2.09 -10.58
CA LEU A 28 4.08 -1.50 -9.88
C LEU A 28 2.80 -2.28 -10.15
N SER A 29 2.52 -2.65 -11.40
CA SER A 29 1.36 -3.47 -11.76
C SER A 29 1.38 -4.83 -11.07
N LYS A 30 2.55 -5.49 -11.00
CA LYS A 30 2.71 -6.74 -10.26
C LYS A 30 2.40 -6.55 -8.78
N ASN A 31 2.93 -5.51 -8.14
CA ASN A 31 2.69 -5.24 -6.73
C ASN A 31 1.21 -4.94 -6.44
N VAL A 32 0.53 -4.18 -7.31
CA VAL A 32 -0.92 -3.92 -7.21
C VAL A 32 -1.72 -5.21 -7.31
N ASN A 33 -1.39 -6.08 -8.27
CA ASN A 33 -2.05 -7.38 -8.42
C ASN A 33 -1.88 -8.26 -7.18
N ILE A 34 -0.65 -8.36 -6.65
CA ILE A 34 -0.36 -9.11 -5.43
C ILE A 34 -1.18 -8.55 -4.27
N ALA A 35 -1.15 -7.24 -4.04
CA ALA A 35 -1.86 -6.59 -2.94
C ALA A 35 -3.37 -6.80 -3.02
N TYR A 36 -3.96 -6.56 -4.21
CA TYR A 36 -5.39 -6.73 -4.46
C TYR A 36 -5.83 -8.18 -4.21
N ASP A 37 -5.12 -9.13 -4.81
CA ASP A 37 -5.43 -10.55 -4.65
C ASP A 37 -5.28 -10.99 -3.19
N TYR A 38 -4.26 -10.50 -2.48
CA TYR A 38 -4.02 -10.91 -1.11
C TYR A 38 -5.13 -10.43 -0.19
N VAL A 39 -5.50 -9.14 -0.28
CA VAL A 39 -6.58 -8.57 0.55
C VAL A 39 -7.89 -9.30 0.28
N THR A 40 -8.28 -9.41 -0.98
CA THR A 40 -9.59 -9.97 -1.36
C THR A 40 -9.73 -11.46 -1.07
N LYS A 41 -8.62 -12.21 -0.97
CA LYS A 41 -8.63 -13.66 -0.67
C LYS A 41 -8.38 -13.99 0.80
N HIS A 42 -7.70 -13.14 1.56
CA HIS A 42 -7.19 -13.50 2.89
C HIS A 42 -7.70 -12.63 4.05
N PHE A 43 -8.17 -11.40 3.82
CA PHE A 43 -8.54 -10.47 4.90
C PHE A 43 -10.05 -10.31 5.01
N ASP A 44 -10.69 -11.17 5.79
CA ASP A 44 -12.14 -11.11 6.04
C ASP A 44 -12.56 -9.80 6.71
N GLY A 45 -13.51 -9.08 6.13
CA GLY A 45 -13.96 -7.76 6.59
C GLY A 45 -13.07 -6.58 6.16
N VAL A 46 -12.03 -6.82 5.37
CA VAL A 46 -11.23 -5.77 4.73
C VAL A 46 -11.52 -5.77 3.23
N SER A 47 -11.94 -4.63 2.70
CA SER A 47 -12.20 -4.48 1.27
C SER A 47 -11.20 -3.54 0.60
N THR A 48 -11.01 -3.70 -0.70
CA THR A 48 -10.19 -2.80 -1.51
C THR A 48 -10.66 -2.82 -2.95
N PHE A 49 -10.27 -1.82 -3.73
CA PHE A 49 -10.48 -1.78 -5.17
C PHE A 49 -9.14 -1.81 -5.88
N LYS A 50 -9.12 -2.44 -7.05
CA LYS A 50 -7.92 -2.49 -7.87
C LYS A 50 -7.66 -1.09 -8.41
N THR A 51 -6.50 -0.52 -8.06
CA THR A 51 -6.17 0.84 -8.43
C THR A 51 -5.89 0.93 -9.94
N GLU A 52 -6.61 1.82 -10.63
CA GLU A 52 -6.47 2.03 -12.09
C GLU A 52 -5.32 3.00 -12.43
N GLY A 53 -4.81 3.72 -11.44
CA GLY A 53 -3.68 4.63 -11.56
C GLY A 53 -3.03 4.90 -10.21
N THR A 54 -1.81 5.43 -10.22
CA THR A 54 -0.93 5.56 -9.05
C THR A 54 -0.45 4.22 -8.47
N TYR A 55 0.51 4.30 -7.56
CA TYR A 55 1.02 3.17 -6.77
C TYR A 55 0.45 3.15 -5.34
N MET A 56 -0.67 3.84 -5.09
CA MET A 56 -1.29 3.95 -3.77
C MET A 56 -2.60 3.17 -3.72
N MET A 57 -2.74 2.26 -2.77
CA MET A 57 -3.95 1.44 -2.58
C MET A 57 -4.64 1.79 -1.26
N PHE A 58 -5.96 1.85 -1.27
CA PHE A 58 -6.76 2.04 -0.06
C PHE A 58 -7.39 0.72 0.38
N LEU A 59 -7.18 0.36 1.65
CA LEU A 59 -7.88 -0.73 2.31
C LEU A 59 -8.97 -0.13 3.18
N ASP A 60 -10.22 -0.57 3.03
CA ASP A 60 -11.31 -0.20 3.92
C ASP A 60 -11.50 -1.32 4.96
N GLY A 61 -11.18 -1.00 6.21
CA GLY A 61 -11.30 -1.90 7.35
C GLY A 61 -12.62 -1.75 8.11
N THR A 62 -13.62 -1.05 7.58
CA THR A 62 -14.88 -0.74 8.30
C THR A 62 -15.52 -1.98 8.94
N ASP A 63 -15.64 -3.07 8.20
CA ASP A 63 -16.30 -4.27 8.71
C ASP A 63 -15.37 -5.11 9.60
N TRP A 64 -14.07 -5.13 9.29
CA TRP A 64 -13.05 -5.72 10.16
C TRP A 64 -13.03 -5.05 11.54
N LEU A 65 -13.00 -3.72 11.61
CA LEU A 65 -12.99 -2.97 12.86
C LEU A 65 -14.24 -3.26 13.71
N LYS A 66 -15.43 -3.32 13.09
CA LYS A 66 -16.67 -3.70 13.77
C LYS A 66 -16.62 -5.13 14.32
N LYS A 67 -16.11 -6.07 13.52
CA LYS A 67 -16.05 -7.50 13.87
C LYS A 67 -15.14 -7.75 15.07
N TYR A 68 -14.00 -7.08 15.13
CA TYR A 68 -12.98 -7.27 16.17
C TYR A 68 -13.10 -6.26 17.33
N ASP A 69 -14.10 -5.38 17.30
CA ASP A 69 -14.32 -4.29 18.28
C ASP A 69 -13.05 -3.46 18.53
N LYS A 70 -12.40 -3.05 17.43
CA LYS A 70 -11.17 -2.25 17.46
C LYS A 70 -11.39 -0.88 16.85
N THR A 71 -10.56 0.05 17.27
CA THR A 71 -10.46 1.39 16.70
C THR A 71 -9.45 1.43 15.56
N GLN A 72 -9.63 2.39 14.65
CA GLN A 72 -8.66 2.68 13.58
C GLN A 72 -7.25 2.95 14.15
N LYS A 73 -7.16 3.64 15.30
CA LYS A 73 -5.89 3.94 15.96
C LYS A 73 -5.17 2.67 16.42
N GLU A 74 -5.89 1.74 17.04
CA GLU A 74 -5.33 0.44 17.47
C GLU A 74 -4.88 -0.39 16.28
N LEU A 75 -5.69 -0.44 15.22
CA LEU A 75 -5.33 -1.10 13.98
C LEU A 75 -4.02 -0.53 13.44
N LEU A 76 -3.96 0.79 13.22
CA LEU A 76 -2.76 1.45 12.70
C LEU A 76 -1.53 1.20 13.58
N GLN A 77 -1.67 1.32 14.90
CA GLN A 77 -0.58 1.09 15.84
C GLN A 77 -0.05 -0.35 15.76
N ARG A 78 -0.94 -1.35 15.71
CA ARG A 78 -0.55 -2.75 15.55
C ARG A 78 0.28 -2.96 14.28
N GLY A 79 -0.09 -2.31 13.17
CA GLY A 79 0.73 -2.36 11.96
C GLY A 79 2.16 -1.87 12.21
N TRP A 80 2.31 -0.74 12.88
CA TRP A 80 3.62 -0.19 13.24
C TRP A 80 4.43 -1.14 14.13
N ASP A 81 3.79 -1.77 15.13
CA ASP A 81 4.46 -2.70 16.06
C ASP A 81 5.09 -3.90 15.34
N TYR A 82 4.55 -4.29 14.19
CA TYR A 82 5.06 -5.38 13.34
C TYR A 82 5.80 -4.89 12.08
N GLY A 83 6.16 -3.61 12.03
CA GLY A 83 7.00 -3.02 10.99
C GLY A 83 6.27 -2.72 9.67
N ILE A 84 4.97 -2.51 9.71
CA ILE A 84 4.14 -2.09 8.57
C ILE A 84 3.98 -0.56 8.62
N GLY A 85 4.75 0.14 7.78
CA GLY A 85 4.71 1.59 7.66
C GLY A 85 3.59 2.08 6.73
N TRP A 86 2.34 1.97 7.16
CA TRP A 86 1.16 2.43 6.43
C TRP A 86 0.67 3.82 6.89
N GLN A 87 -0.18 4.47 6.08
CA GLN A 87 -0.76 5.78 6.40
C GLN A 87 -2.23 5.66 6.84
N ASP A 88 -2.61 6.53 7.77
CA ASP A 88 -4.01 6.73 8.15
C ASP A 88 -4.81 7.30 6.98
N GLY A 89 -5.84 6.57 6.54
CA GLY A 89 -6.78 7.02 5.52
C GLY A 89 -7.67 8.17 5.98
N GLY A 90 -7.78 8.44 7.29
CA GLY A 90 -8.55 9.56 7.83
C GLY A 90 -8.07 10.91 7.28
N LEU A 91 -6.77 11.03 6.96
CA LEU A 91 -6.18 12.20 6.31
C LEU A 91 -6.66 12.41 4.85
N PHE A 92 -7.33 11.40 4.28
CA PHE A 92 -7.81 11.34 2.89
C PHE A 92 -9.32 11.09 2.82
N GLN A 93 -10.07 11.47 3.86
CA GLN A 93 -11.53 11.26 3.94
C GLN A 93 -11.97 9.78 4.02
N GLY A 94 -11.07 8.87 4.40
CA GLY A 94 -11.36 7.46 4.68
C GLY A 94 -11.16 7.13 6.17
N PRO A 95 -12.12 7.42 7.06
CA PRO A 95 -11.92 7.36 8.52
C PRO A 95 -11.55 5.97 9.08
N THR A 96 -11.88 4.92 8.34
CA THR A 96 -11.60 3.51 8.64
C THR A 96 -10.66 2.88 7.61
N SER A 97 -10.07 3.72 6.76
CA SER A 97 -9.26 3.27 5.65
C SER A 97 -7.77 3.35 5.97
N ILE A 98 -6.99 2.52 5.31
CA ILE A 98 -5.53 2.53 5.38
C ILE A 98 -5.02 2.79 3.98
N ARG A 99 -4.07 3.72 3.84
CA ARG A 99 -3.43 4.03 2.57
C ARG A 99 -2.06 3.37 2.51
N LEU A 100 -1.90 2.45 1.57
CA LEU A 100 -0.67 1.69 1.32
C LEU A 100 0.10 2.27 0.13
N ASN A 101 1.42 2.32 0.25
CA ASN A 101 2.33 2.59 -0.86
C ASN A 101 2.89 1.27 -1.39
N LEU A 102 2.69 1.00 -2.69
CA LEU A 102 3.14 -0.21 -3.36
C LEU A 102 4.38 0.00 -4.26
N ALA A 103 4.96 1.20 -4.27
CA ALA A 103 6.22 1.51 -4.94
C ALA A 103 7.43 1.06 -4.11
N SER A 104 7.59 -0.25 -3.98
CA SER A 104 8.72 -0.90 -3.32
C SER A 104 9.10 -2.20 -4.03
N PRO A 105 10.30 -2.76 -3.79
CA PRO A 105 10.65 -4.07 -4.34
C PRO A 105 9.59 -5.11 -3.99
N THR A 106 9.19 -5.95 -4.95
CA THR A 106 8.08 -6.89 -4.78
C THR A 106 8.22 -7.79 -3.55
N PHE A 107 9.43 -8.26 -3.25
CA PHE A 107 9.67 -9.10 -2.06
C PHE A 107 9.32 -8.38 -0.74
N ARG A 108 9.43 -7.04 -0.68
CA ARG A 108 9.03 -6.26 0.50
C ARG A 108 7.52 -6.14 0.60
N ILE A 109 6.82 -6.02 -0.53
CA ILE A 109 5.36 -6.04 -0.56
C ILE A 109 4.86 -7.39 -0.05
N GLU A 110 5.39 -8.49 -0.58
CA GLU A 110 5.03 -9.84 -0.12
C GLU A 110 5.31 -10.07 1.37
N ASP A 111 6.46 -9.61 1.88
CA ASP A 111 6.77 -9.67 3.31
C ASP A 111 5.80 -8.84 4.17
N ALA A 112 5.47 -7.62 3.74
CA ALA A 112 4.50 -6.78 4.44
C ALA A 112 3.12 -7.43 4.53
N PHE A 113 2.62 -8.01 3.44
CA PHE A 113 1.33 -8.72 3.43
C PHE A 113 1.34 -9.97 4.31
N LYS A 114 2.44 -10.74 4.31
CA LYS A 114 2.60 -11.89 5.24
C LYS A 114 2.57 -11.45 6.70
N ARG A 115 3.14 -10.29 7.04
CA ARG A 115 3.09 -9.74 8.39
C ARG A 115 1.70 -9.22 8.76
N MET A 116 1.04 -8.53 7.83
CA MET A 116 -0.35 -8.10 8.00
C MET A 116 -1.26 -9.30 8.28
N ASP A 117 -1.10 -10.38 7.52
CA ASP A 117 -1.85 -11.62 7.72
C ASP A 117 -1.60 -12.20 9.12
N LYS A 118 -0.34 -12.51 9.42
CA LYS A 118 0.04 -13.22 10.64
C LYS A 118 -0.17 -12.43 11.93
N TYR A 119 0.04 -11.11 11.89
CA TYR A 119 0.11 -10.30 13.11
C TYR A 119 -1.00 -9.26 13.22
N VAL A 120 -1.76 -9.00 12.16
CA VAL A 120 -2.80 -7.98 12.12
C VAL A 120 -4.15 -8.58 11.77
N PHE A 121 -4.46 -8.87 10.51
CA PHE A 121 -5.84 -9.14 10.11
C PHE A 121 -6.36 -10.54 10.48
N ASN A 122 -5.47 -11.53 10.62
CA ASN A 122 -5.80 -12.91 11.03
C ASN A 122 -5.12 -13.32 12.35
N ALA A 123 -4.63 -12.34 13.11
CA ALA A 123 -4.02 -12.58 14.42
C ALA A 123 -5.05 -12.64 15.55
N GLU A 124 -4.63 -13.14 16.72
CA GLU A 124 -5.38 -12.99 17.96
C GLU A 124 -5.17 -11.58 18.55
N TRP A 125 -6.24 -10.95 19.03
CA TRP A 125 -6.34 -9.53 19.41
C TRP A 125 -6.90 -9.27 20.80
#